data_AF-A0A0Q9XWZ5-F1
#
_entry.id   AF-A0A0Q9XWZ5-F1
#
_cell.length_a   1.000
_cell.length_b   1.000
_cell.length_c   1.000
_cell.angle_alpha   90.00
_cell.angle_beta   90.00
_cell.angle_gamma   90.00
#
_symmetry.space_group_name_H-M   'P 1'
#
loop_
_entity.id
_entity.type
_entity.pdbx_description
1 polymer ?
#
loop_
_entity_poly.entity_id
_entity_poly.type
_entity_poly.pdbx_seq_one_letter_code
_entity_poly.pdbx_strand_id
1 'polypeptide(L)' 'MTDENKKKKFRGTGIAIGIAIGVAFGTALGNIGIGLALGIGIGVAFEGSK' A
#
# COMPACT_ATOMS: atom_id res chain seq x y z
N MET A 1 -7.80 -30.84 -15.71
CA MET A 1 -7.90 -30.58 -14.26
C MET A 1 -8.11 -29.09 -14.13
N THR A 2 -9.23 -28.69 -13.53
CA THR A 2 -9.70 -27.32 -13.51
C THR A 2 -8.99 -26.58 -12.39
N ASP A 3 -7.93 -25.83 -12.70
CA ASP A 3 -7.30 -24.93 -11.76
C ASP A 3 -8.27 -23.78 -11.46
N GLU A 4 -9.02 -23.97 -10.38
CA GLU A 4 -9.82 -22.96 -9.73
C GLU A 4 -8.95 -21.72 -9.48
N ASN A 5 -9.13 -20.71 -10.34
CA ASN A 5 -8.63 -19.36 -10.21
C ASN A 5 -9.18 -18.74 -8.91
N LYS A 6 -8.66 -19.17 -7.75
CA LYS A 6 -8.86 -18.46 -6.49
C LYS A 6 -8.15 -17.13 -6.65
N LYS A 7 -8.93 -16.11 -7.04
CA LYS A 7 -8.62 -14.71 -6.78
C LYS A 7 -8.44 -14.57 -5.26
N LYS A 8 -7.25 -14.92 -4.74
CA LYS A 8 -6.81 -14.51 -3.42
C LYS A 8 -6.83 -12.99 -3.50
N LYS A 9 -7.86 -12.36 -2.94
CA LYS A 9 -7.81 -10.94 -2.61
C LYS A 9 -6.56 -10.82 -1.73
N PHE A 10 -5.47 -10.32 -2.29
CA PHE A 10 -4.25 -10.09 -1.56
C PHE A 10 -4.53 -8.97 -0.56
N ARG A 11 -4.97 -9.36 0.63
CA ARG A 11 -5.24 -8.45 1.74
C ARG A 11 -3.90 -7.86 2.17
N GLY A 12 -3.80 -6.54 2.17
CA GLY A 12 -2.58 -5.80 2.52
C GLY A 12 -1.73 -5.38 1.33
N THR A 13 -2.14 -5.64 0.08
CA THR A 13 -1.43 -5.11 -1.10
C THR A 13 -1.49 -3.58 -1.13
N GLY A 14 -2.62 -2.97 -0.77
CA GLY A 14 -2.76 -1.51 -0.68
C GLY A 14 -1.80 -0.94 0.35
N ILE A 15 -1.71 -1.56 1.54
CA ILE A 15 -0.77 -1.11 2.58
C ILE A 15 0.69 -1.30 2.15
N ALA A 16 1.06 -2.41 1.53
CA ALA A 16 2.42 -2.62 1.05
C ALA A 16 2.85 -1.56 0.02
N ILE A 17 1.96 -1.24 -0.93
CA ILE A 17 2.18 -0.17 -1.92
C ILE A 17 2.28 1.18 -1.21
N GLY A 18 1.36 1.46 -0.28
CA GLY A 18 1.33 2.69 0.49
C GLY A 18 2.62 2.92 1.29
N ILE A 19 3.15 1.89 1.96
CA ILE A 19 4.40 1.97 2.71
C ILE A 19 5.58 2.22 1.77
N ALA A 20 5.68 1.49 0.65
CA ALA A 20 6.78 1.67 -0.30
C ALA A 20 6.83 3.11 -0.86
N ILE A 21 5.67 3.65 -1.24
CA ILE A 21 5.53 5.03 -1.71
C ILE A 21 5.83 6.02 -0.58
N GLY A 22 5.26 5.80 0.60
CA GLY A 22 5.43 6.68 1.75
C GLY A 22 6.87 6.79 2.23
N VAL A 23 7.62 5.68 2.23
CA VAL A 23 9.05 5.68 2.55
C VAL A 23 9.82 6.43 1.47
N ALA A 24 9.55 6.19 0.18
CA ALA A 24 10.25 6.89 -0.92
C ALA A 24 10.02 8.42 -0.89
N PHE A 25 8.79 8.87 -0.65
CA PHE A 25 8.51 10.30 -0.49
C PHE A 25 9.05 10.85 0.83
N GLY A 26 8.95 10.10 1.91
CA GLY A 26 9.47 10.51 3.22
C GLY A 26 10.98 10.71 3.22
N THR A 27 11.73 9.85 2.51
CA THR A 27 13.18 10.03 2.31
C THR A 27 13.48 11.20 1.40
N ALA A 28 12.73 11.38 0.30
CA ALA A 28 12.90 12.50 -0.62
C ALA A 28 12.63 13.86 0.04
N LEU A 29 11.66 13.93 0.95
CA LEU A 29 11.29 15.14 1.69
C LEU A 29 12.14 15.36 2.94
N GLY A 30 13.03 14.43 3.30
CA GLY A 30 13.77 14.46 4.56
C GLY A 30 12.89 14.32 5.81
N ASN A 31 11.63 13.89 5.65
CA ASN A 31 10.68 13.68 6.73
C ASN A 31 9.90 12.38 6.50
N ILE A 32 10.46 11.30 7.06
CA ILE A 32 9.89 9.96 6.99
C ILE A 32 8.50 9.90 7.65
N GLY A 33 8.24 10.69 8.71
CA GLY A 33 6.96 10.72 9.39
C GLY A 33 5.82 11.18 8.48
N ILE A 34 6.02 12.28 7.75
CA ILE A 34 5.05 12.80 6.77
C ILE A 34 4.87 11.80 5.63
N GLY A 35 5.96 11.25 5.10
CA GLY A 35 5.92 10.27 4.02
C GLY A 35 5.12 9.02 4.40
N LEU A 36 5.39 8.43 5.57
CA LEU A 36 4.64 7.26 6.07
C LEU A 36 3.17 7.58 6.35
N ALA A 37 2.84 8.73 6.93
CA ALA A 37 1.46 9.12 7.18
C ALA A 37 0.65 9.21 5.87
N LEU A 38 1.22 9.85 4.84
CA LEU A 38 0.61 9.93 3.51
C LEU A 38 0.53 8.56 2.84
N GLY A 39 1.63 7.79 2.87
CA GLY A 39 1.71 6.47 2.26
C GLY A 39 0.71 5.48 2.86
N ILE A 40 0.61 5.42 4.18
CA ILE A 40 -0.38 4.58 4.87
C ILE A 40 -1.80 5.05 4.54
N GLY A 41 -2.07 6.36 4.57
CA GLY A 41 -3.38 6.91 4.21
C GLY A 41 -3.84 6.51 2.80
N ILE A 42 -2.94 6.63 1.82
CA ILE A 42 -3.19 6.20 0.44
C ILE A 42 -3.36 4.68 0.37
N GLY A 43 -2.50 3.91 1.04
CA GLY A 43 -2.55 2.45 1.03
C GLY A 43 -3.84 1.88 1.62
N VAL A 44 -4.34 2.48 2.71
CA VAL A 44 -5.63 2.14 3.32
C VAL A 44 -6.79 2.54 2.41
N ALA A 45 -6.74 3.73 1.80
CA ALA A 45 -7.78 4.16 0.86
C ALA A 45 -7.87 3.23 -0.36
N PHE A 46 -6.73 2.77 -0.88
CA PHE A 46 -6.66 1.86 -2.02
C PHE A 46 -7.14 0.44 -1.68
N GLU A 47 -6.82 -0.04 -0.47
CA GLU A 47 -7.30 -1.32 0.06
C GLU A 47 -8.82 -1.28 0.32
N GLY A 48 -9.33 -0.19 0.90
CA GLY A 48 -10.74 0.00 1.20
C GLY A 48 -11.63 0.21 -0.04
N SER A 49 -11.04 0.59 -1.17
CA SER A 49 -11.74 0.81 -2.45
C SER A 49 -11.94 -0.46 -3.29
N LYS A 50 -11.55 -1.65 -2.80
CA LYS A 50 -11.56 -2.93 -3.57
C LYS A 50 -12.28 -4.07 -2.85
#